data_AF-H2J927-F1
#
_entry.id   AF-H2J927-F1
#
_cell.length_a   1.000
_cell.length_b   1.000
_cell.length_c   1.000
_cell.angle_alpha   90.00
_cell.angle_beta   90.00
_cell.angle_gamma   90.00
#
_symmetry.space_group_name_H-M   'P 1'
#
loop_
_entity.id
_entity.type
_entity.pdbx_description
1 polymer ?
#
loop_
_entity_poly.entity_id
_entity_poly.type
_entity_poly.pdbx_seq_one_letter_code
_entity_poly.pdbx_strand_id
1 'polypeptide(L)'
;MDVGSVNSKNTFDTARSTSSKISEDSFEKRLREAAAKGDDSELKEVCHEFESLFISMLYKQMKSTVPKSDYLESDTASDIYNSMLDDQLCEVASERGIGLGDMMYKQLSKKYKQEDSASVTGGVFDEKK
;
A
#
# COMPACT_ATOMS: atom_id res chain seq x y z
N MET A 1 -25.16 -36.41 -6.13
CA MET A 1 -24.68 -35.17 -5.48
C MET A 1 -23.18 -35.32 -5.35
N ASP A 2 -22.45 -34.80 -6.34
CA ASP A 2 -20.99 -34.89 -6.42
C ASP A 2 -20.43 -33.67 -5.68
N VAL A 3 -20.03 -33.87 -4.42
CA VAL A 3 -19.30 -32.84 -3.66
C VAL A 3 -17.87 -32.87 -4.12
N GLY A 4 -17.61 -32.08 -5.16
CA GLY A 4 -16.30 -31.90 -5.76
C GLY A 4 -15.25 -31.60 -4.69
N SER A 5 -14.17 -32.36 -4.76
CA SER A 5 -12.94 -32.20 -4.00
C SER A 5 -12.47 -30.75 -4.04
N VAL A 6 -12.74 -30.01 -2.97
CA VAL A 6 -12.15 -28.68 -2.76
C VAL A 6 -10.73 -28.93 -2.26
N ASN A 7 -9.77 -28.78 -3.16
CA ASN A 7 -8.35 -28.72 -2.84
C ASN A 7 -8.11 -27.59 -1.82
N SER A 8 -7.99 -27.97 -0.54
CA SER A 8 -7.84 -27.08 0.63
C SER A 8 -6.62 -26.14 0.60
N LYS A 9 -5.73 -26.29 -0.40
CA LYS A 9 -4.52 -25.48 -0.54
C LYS A 9 -4.79 -24.07 -1.09
N ASN A 10 -5.93 -23.82 -1.73
CA ASN A 10 -6.21 -22.52 -2.37
C ASN A 10 -7.17 -21.61 -1.58
N THR A 11 -7.81 -22.11 -0.52
CA THR A 11 -8.85 -21.38 0.21
C THR A 11 -8.27 -20.34 1.18
N PHE A 12 -7.11 -20.62 1.79
CA PHE A 12 -6.42 -19.70 2.70
C PHE A 12 -5.80 -18.50 1.97
N ASP A 13 -5.15 -18.74 0.83
CA ASP A 13 -4.61 -17.67 -0.02
C ASP A 13 -5.72 -16.79 -0.62
N THR A 14 -6.88 -17.36 -0.96
CA THR A 14 -8.02 -16.59 -1.47
C THR A 14 -8.53 -15.60 -0.43
N ALA A 15 -8.64 -15.99 0.84
CA ALA A 15 -9.07 -15.11 1.94
C ALA A 15 -8.05 -13.99 2.26
N ARG A 16 -6.74 -14.28 2.17
CA ARG A 16 -5.67 -13.28 2.32
C ARG A 16 -5.61 -12.31 1.14
N SER A 17 -5.83 -12.80 -0.08
CA SER A 17 -5.91 -11.99 -1.30
C SER A 17 -7.09 -11.03 -1.30
N THR A 18 -8.29 -11.46 -0.85
CA THR A 18 -9.42 -10.52 -0.70
C THR A 18 -9.17 -9.49 0.39
N SER A 19 -8.53 -9.86 1.51
CA SER A 19 -8.14 -8.89 2.54
C SER A 19 -7.16 -7.83 2.01
N SER A 20 -6.21 -8.22 1.16
CA SER A 20 -5.23 -7.31 0.54
C SER A 20 -5.88 -6.38 -0.50
N LYS A 21 -6.83 -6.87 -1.29
CA LYS A 21 -7.59 -6.04 -2.27
C LYS A 21 -8.54 -5.05 -1.59
N ILE A 22 -9.16 -5.44 -0.48
CA ILE A 22 -10.00 -4.56 0.33
C ILE A 22 -9.16 -3.41 0.93
N SER A 23 -7.87 -3.64 1.18
CA SER A 23 -6.95 -2.58 1.65
C SER A 23 -6.61 -1.58 0.54
N GLU A 24 -6.43 -2.05 -0.70
CA GLU A 24 -6.08 -1.19 -1.86
C GLU A 24 -7.23 -0.25 -2.27
N ASP A 25 -8.46 -0.75 -2.42
CA ASP A 25 -9.63 0.10 -2.77
C ASP A 25 -9.97 1.11 -1.65
N SER A 26 -9.80 0.70 -0.40
CA SER A 26 -9.98 1.56 0.77
C SER A 26 -8.91 2.66 0.83
N PHE A 27 -7.68 2.33 0.44
CA PHE A 27 -6.56 3.25 0.41
C PHE A 27 -6.76 4.38 -0.60
N GLU A 28 -7.15 4.07 -1.86
CA GLU A 28 -7.37 5.10 -2.87
C GLU A 28 -8.44 6.11 -2.43
N LYS A 29 -9.51 5.60 -1.82
CA LYS A 29 -10.60 6.44 -1.29
C LYS A 29 -10.09 7.37 -0.18
N ARG A 30 -9.35 6.85 0.80
CA ARG A 30 -8.77 7.64 1.91
C ARG A 30 -7.77 8.69 1.40
N LEU A 31 -6.93 8.33 0.42
CA LEU A 31 -5.98 9.26 -0.19
C LEU A 31 -6.69 10.42 -0.89
N ARG A 32 -7.75 10.13 -1.65
CA ARG A 32 -8.56 11.15 -2.33
C ARG A 32 -9.30 12.04 -1.34
N GLU A 33 -9.85 11.48 -0.28
CA GLU A 33 -10.53 12.25 0.77
C GLU A 33 -9.56 13.15 1.53
N ALA A 34 -8.39 12.65 1.93
CA ALA A 34 -7.35 13.42 2.60
C ALA A 34 -6.83 14.56 1.70
N ALA A 35 -6.60 14.27 0.41
CA ALA A 35 -6.19 15.26 -0.57
C ALA A 35 -7.26 16.34 -0.82
N ALA A 36 -8.54 15.96 -0.88
CA ALA A 36 -9.64 16.90 -1.08
C ALA A 36 -9.91 17.80 0.13
N LYS A 37 -9.64 17.31 1.35
CA LYS A 37 -9.79 18.08 2.59
C LYS A 37 -8.61 19.02 2.86
N GLY A 38 -7.47 18.82 2.18
CA GLY A 38 -6.25 19.60 2.42
C GLY A 38 -5.65 19.36 3.82
N ASP A 39 -5.96 18.23 4.45
CA ASP A 39 -5.40 17.86 5.74
C ASP A 39 -4.02 17.24 5.54
N ASP A 40 -2.98 18.06 5.74
CA ASP A 40 -1.58 17.65 5.62
C ASP A 40 -1.21 16.48 6.55
N SER A 41 -1.88 16.34 7.70
CA SER A 41 -1.62 15.26 8.65
C SER A 41 -2.21 13.95 8.16
N GLU A 42 -3.48 13.97 7.72
CA GLU A 42 -4.17 12.78 7.20
C GLU A 42 -3.48 12.28 5.92
N LEU A 43 -3.05 13.22 5.05
CA LEU A 43 -2.33 12.88 3.83
C LEU A 43 -0.97 12.22 4.11
N LYS A 44 -0.25 12.71 5.13
CA LYS A 44 1.03 12.14 5.54
C LYS A 44 0.86 10.73 6.13
N GLU A 45 -0.16 10.53 6.96
CA GLU A 45 -0.48 9.24 7.55
C GLU A 45 -0.79 8.19 6.47
N VAL A 46 -1.65 8.54 5.52
CA VAL A 46 -1.97 7.67 4.37
C VAL A 46 -0.71 7.35 3.56
N CYS A 47 0.17 8.32 3.32
CA CYS A 47 1.45 8.05 2.64
C CYS A 47 2.38 7.11 3.42
N HIS A 48 2.38 7.14 4.76
CA HIS A 48 3.12 6.19 5.58
C HIS A 48 2.51 4.78 5.56
N GLU A 49 1.17 4.66 5.57
CA GLU A 49 0.51 3.36 5.42
C GLU A 49 0.84 2.71 4.06
N PHE A 50 0.93 3.51 3.00
CA PHE A 50 1.36 3.04 1.68
C PHE A 50 2.80 2.51 1.70
N GLU A 51 3.70 3.18 2.42
CA GLU A 51 5.08 2.76 2.56
C GLU A 51 5.20 1.36 3.19
N SER A 52 4.39 1.07 4.22
CA SER A 52 4.31 -0.25 4.84
C SER A 52 3.87 -1.34 3.86
N LEU A 53 2.85 -1.05 3.05
CA LEU A 53 2.38 -1.97 2.01
C LEU A 53 3.45 -2.21 0.95
N PHE A 54 4.13 -1.14 0.52
CA PHE A 54 5.19 -1.21 -0.46
C PHE A 54 6.37 -2.06 0.03
N ILE A 55 6.78 -1.92 1.29
CA ILE A 55 7.84 -2.74 1.90
C ILE A 55 7.46 -4.23 1.86
N SER A 56 6.23 -4.59 2.23
CA SER A 56 5.75 -5.98 2.15
C SER A 56 5.81 -6.52 0.72
N MET A 57 5.37 -5.73 -0.26
CA MET A 57 5.40 -6.12 -1.66
C MET A 57 6.84 -6.27 -2.17
N LEU A 58 7.72 -5.31 -1.86
CA LEU A 58 9.13 -5.35 -2.22
C LEU A 58 9.82 -6.59 -1.64
N TYR A 59 9.59 -6.88 -0.36
CA TYR A 59 10.16 -8.04 0.31
C TYR A 59 9.69 -9.36 -0.33
N LYS A 60 8.40 -9.49 -0.65
CA LYS A 60 7.86 -10.65 -1.39
C LYS A 60 8.49 -10.81 -2.77
N GLN A 61 8.69 -9.72 -3.51
CA GLN A 61 9.34 -9.76 -4.82
C GLN A 61 10.80 -10.20 -4.69
N MET A 62 11.55 -9.64 -3.73
CA MET A 62 12.93 -10.08 -3.44
C MET A 62 13.00 -11.57 -3.15
N LYS A 63 12.12 -12.10 -2.29
CA LYS A 63 12.06 -13.53 -1.96
C LYS A 63 11.70 -14.40 -3.18
N SER A 64 10.83 -13.90 -4.05
CA SER A 64 10.46 -14.58 -5.31
C SER A 64 11.62 -14.66 -6.31
N THR A 65 12.60 -13.76 -6.24
CA THR A 65 13.81 -13.82 -7.08
C THR A 65 14.84 -14.85 -6.63
N VAL A 66 14.72 -15.38 -5.41
CA VAL A 66 15.62 -16.42 -4.91
C VAL A 66 15.16 -17.77 -5.48
N PRO A 67 15.95 -18.41 -6.35
CA PRO A 67 15.57 -19.69 -6.94
C PRO A 67 15.43 -20.73 -5.82
N LYS A 68 14.24 -21.33 -5.72
CA LYS A 68 14.03 -22.48 -4.83
C LYS A 68 14.80 -23.65 -5.43
N SER A 69 15.77 -24.17 -4.70
CA SER A 69 16.48 -25.38 -5.12
C SER A 69 15.50 -26.56 -5.09
N ASP A 70 15.33 -27.25 -6.22
CA ASP A 70 14.46 -28.44 -6.36
C ASP A 70 14.77 -29.58 -5.37
N TYR A 71 15.93 -29.51 -4.70
CA TYR A 71 16.38 -30.50 -3.71
C TYR A 71 15.89 -30.21 -2.27
N LEU A 72 15.42 -29.00 -2.00
CA LEU A 72 14.77 -28.64 -0.74
C LEU A 72 13.25 -28.75 -0.97
N GLU A 73 12.68 -29.91 -0.67
CA GLU A 73 11.22 -30.02 -0.57
C GLU A 73 10.75 -29.01 0.48
N SER A 74 9.96 -28.02 0.04
CA SER A 74 9.35 -27.05 0.94
C SER A 74 8.33 -27.77 1.80
N ASP A 75 8.66 -28.01 3.06
CA ASP A 75 7.70 -28.52 4.03
C ASP A 75 6.64 -27.44 4.33
N THR A 76 5.37 -27.83 4.36
CA THR A 76 4.24 -26.92 4.58
C THR A 76 4.35 -26.23 5.94
N ALA A 77 4.89 -26.91 6.97
CA ALA A 77 5.12 -26.30 8.27
C ALA A 77 6.21 -25.21 8.20
N SER A 78 7.25 -25.42 7.39
CA SER A 78 8.30 -24.45 7.16
C SER A 78 7.78 -23.22 6.41
N ASP A 79 6.92 -23.40 5.40
CA ASP A 79 6.32 -22.27 4.66
C ASP A 79 5.44 -21.40 5.57
N ILE A 80 4.64 -22.02 6.44
CA ILE A 80 3.80 -21.29 7.40
C ILE A 80 4.68 -20.52 8.40
N TYR A 81 5.72 -21.16 8.95
CA TYR A 81 6.66 -20.50 9.87
C TYR A 81 7.36 -19.30 9.21
N ASN A 82 7.85 -19.50 7.98
CA ASN A 82 8.49 -18.44 7.22
C ASN A 82 7.51 -17.29 6.91
N SER A 83 6.25 -17.58 6.61
CA SER A 83 5.23 -16.56 6.39
C SER A 83 4.99 -15.70 7.63
N MET A 84 4.89 -16.32 8.83
CA MET A 84 4.77 -15.59 10.09
C MET A 84 6.02 -14.75 10.41
N LEU A 85 7.20 -15.29 10.12
CA LEU A 85 8.47 -14.58 10.28
C LEU A 85 8.55 -13.37 9.33
N ASP A 86 8.17 -13.56 8.07
CA ASP A 86 8.12 -12.50 7.06
C ASP A 86 7.18 -11.37 7.47
N ASP A 87 6.00 -11.71 8.02
CA ASP A 87 5.01 -10.73 8.46
C ASP A 87 5.56 -9.86 9.60
N GLN A 88 6.20 -10.47 10.61
CA GLN A 88 6.86 -9.74 11.70
C GLN A 88 8.05 -8.89 11.22
N LEU A 89 8.84 -9.40 10.28
CA LEU A 89 9.94 -8.65 9.71
C LEU A 89 9.45 -7.42 8.94
N CYS A 90 8.37 -7.58 8.17
CA CYS A 90 7.74 -6.47 7.44
C CYS A 90 7.16 -5.43 8.40
N GLU A 91 6.56 -5.85 9.52
CA GLU A 91 6.03 -4.95 10.56
C GLU A 91 7.15 -4.07 11.15
N VAL A 92 8.25 -4.68 11.61
CA VAL A 92 9.40 -3.95 12.18
C VAL A 92 10.10 -3.07 11.13
N ALA A 93 10.20 -3.53 9.89
CA ALA A 93 10.76 -2.75 8.80
C ALA A 93 9.90 -1.52 8.47
N SER A 94 8.57 -1.65 8.56
CA SER A 94 7.61 -0.57 8.35
C SER A 94 7.68 0.49 9.44
N GLU A 95 7.91 0.10 10.70
CA GLU A 95 8.09 1.03 11.82
C GLU A 95 9.30 1.96 11.64
N ARG A 96 10.41 1.45 11.08
CA ARG A 96 11.59 2.29 10.78
C ARG A 96 11.33 3.20 9.59
N GLY A 97 10.60 2.70 8.59
CA GLY A 97 10.40 3.38 7.32
C GLY A 97 11.70 3.51 6.51
N ILE A 98 11.54 3.67 5.20
CA ILE A 98 12.61 3.99 4.24
C ILE A 98 12.56 5.45 3.77
N GLY A 99 11.54 6.21 4.19
CA GLY A 99 11.30 7.61 3.81
C GLY A 99 10.51 7.76 2.51
N LEU A 100 9.88 6.69 2.02
CA LEU A 100 9.10 6.71 0.78
C LEU A 100 7.81 7.52 0.97
N GLY A 101 7.14 7.38 2.12
CA GLY A 101 5.91 8.12 2.43
C GLY A 101 6.15 9.64 2.43
N ASP A 102 7.25 10.09 3.03
CA ASP A 102 7.64 11.50 3.04
C ASP A 102 7.95 12.04 1.64
N MET A 103 8.58 11.23 0.78
CA MET A 103 8.82 11.61 -0.61
C MET A 103 7.52 11.70 -1.40
N MET A 104 6.62 10.75 -1.23
CA MET A 104 5.31 10.75 -1.88
C MET A 104 4.48 11.94 -1.43
N TYR A 105 4.41 12.21 -0.13
CA TYR A 105 3.75 13.40 0.44
C TYR A 105 4.32 14.69 -0.15
N LYS A 106 5.65 14.84 -0.27
CA LYS A 106 6.28 16.03 -0.88
C LYS A 106 5.90 16.20 -2.35
N GLN A 107 5.71 15.12 -3.09
CA GLN A 107 5.28 15.20 -4.50
C GLN A 107 3.79 15.52 -4.63
N LEU A 108 2.95 14.89 -3.79
CA LEU A 108 1.51 15.12 -3.79
C LEU A 108 1.17 16.53 -3.30
N SER A 109 1.71 16.95 -2.16
CA SER A 109 1.51 18.30 -1.62
C SER A 109 1.93 19.38 -2.62
N LYS A 110 3.05 19.21 -3.32
CA LYS A 110 3.45 20.14 -4.40
C LYS A 110 2.41 20.21 -5.52
N LYS A 111 1.83 19.09 -5.95
CA LYS A 111 0.78 19.08 -6.98
C LYS A 111 -0.50 19.77 -6.50
N TYR A 112 -0.98 19.43 -5.30
CA TYR A 112 -2.22 20.00 -4.77
C TYR A 112 -2.08 21.49 -4.43
N LYS A 113 -0.93 21.94 -3.93
CA LYS A 113 -0.66 23.38 -3.73
C LYS A 113 -0.61 24.17 -5.04
N GLN A 114 -0.31 23.51 -6.15
CA GLN A 114 -0.20 24.15 -7.47
C GLN A 114 -1.60 24.37 -8.09
N GLU A 115 -2.59 23.52 -7.78
CA GLU A 115 -3.98 23.69 -8.23
C GLU A 115 -4.68 24.90 -7.56
N ASP A 116 -4.37 25.23 -6.31
CA ASP A 116 -4.87 26.44 -5.64
C ASP A 116 -4.33 27.74 -6.26
N SER A 117 -3.10 27.73 -6.79
CA SER A 117 -2.49 28.91 -7.41
C SER A 117 -2.98 29.21 -8.84
N ALA A 118 -3.68 28.27 -9.49
CA ALA A 118 -4.21 28.44 -10.84
C ALA A 118 -5.62 29.05 -10.89
N SER A 119 -6.35 29.11 -9.76
CA SER A 119 -7.72 29.64 -9.72
C SER A 119 -7.83 31.11 -9.26
N VAL A 120 -6.77 31.72 -8.70
CA VAL A 120 -6.84 33.06 -8.07
C VAL A 120 -6.48 34.23 -9.01
N THR A 121 -5.89 34.00 -10.20
CA THR A 121 -5.53 35.12 -11.11
C THR A 121 -6.59 35.46 -12.17
N GLY A 122 -7.80 34.91 -12.08
CA GLY A 122 -8.85 35.08 -13.11
C GLY A 122 -9.96 36.09 -12.83
N GLY A 123 -9.98 36.78 -11.68
CA GLY A 123 -11.19 37.52 -11.29
C GLY A 123 -10.98 38.64 -10.27
N VAL A 124 -10.10 39.60 -10.54
CA VAL A 124 -10.19 40.93 -9.92
C VAL A 124 -9.90 41.99 -10.99
N PHE A 125 -10.94 42.46 -11.66
CA PHE A 125 -11.02 43.80 -12.25
C PHE A 125 -12.49 44.23 -12.21
N ASP A 126 -12.90 44.74 -11.06
CA ASP A 126 -14.01 45.68 -10.94
C ASP A 126 -13.37 47.07 -10.81
N GLU A 127 -13.62 47.98 -11.75
CA GLU A 127 -13.82 49.38 -11.37
C GLU A 127 -14.66 50.12 -12.43
N LYS A 128 -15.81 50.59 -11.98
CA LYS A 128 -16.65 51.62 -12.61
C LYS A 128 -15.83 52.85 -13.02
N LYS A 129 -16.04 53.36 -14.24
CA LYS A 129 -16.50 54.74 -14.55
C LYS A 129 -16.56 54.97 -16.05
#